data_AF-A0A7C5C8M9-F1
#
_entry.id   AF-A0A7C5C8M9-F1
#
_cell.length_a   1.000
_cell.length_b   1.000
_cell.length_c   1.000
_cell.angle_alpha   90.00
_cell.angle_beta   90.00
_cell.angle_gamma   90.00
#
_symmetry.space_group_name_H-M   'P 1'
#
loop_
_entity.id
_entity.type
_entity.pdbx_description
1 polymer ?
#
loop_
_entity_poly.entity_id
_entity_poly.type
_entity_poly.pdbx_seq_one_letter_code
_entity_poly.pdbx_strand_id
1 'polypeptide(L)' 'MKNLPLKNSSYKVILQDFKQWLDILGFAETTVYNLPNHLKEFFHYLESKRINELHHIRINHITNYYNHLKRRPNQT' A
#
# COMPACT_ATOMS: atom_id res chain seq x y z
N MET A 1 -3.55 -9.02 7.00
CA MET A 1 -3.24 -8.12 5.86
C MET A 1 -3.90 -8.52 4.53
N LYS A 2 -4.13 -9.82 4.24
CA LYS A 2 -4.80 -10.26 3.00
C LYS A 2 -6.22 -9.69 2.79
N ASN A 3 -6.93 -9.39 3.88
CA ASN A 3 -8.33 -8.93 3.86
C ASN A 3 -8.49 -7.40 4.01
N LEU A 4 -7.67 -6.60 3.33
CA LEU A 4 -7.87 -5.16 3.24
C LEU A 4 -8.52 -4.81 1.89
N PRO A 5 -9.85 -4.67 1.81
CA PRO A 5 -10.48 -4.27 0.55
C PRO A 5 -10.10 -2.81 0.25
N LEU A 6 -9.50 -2.60 -0.93
CA LEU A 6 -9.35 -1.27 -1.51
C LEU A 6 -10.63 -0.93 -2.26
N LYS A 7 -11.22 0.25 -2.00
CA LYS A 7 -12.42 0.70 -2.71
C LYS A 7 -12.06 1.50 -3.96
N ASN A 8 -11.02 2.30 -3.86
CA ASN A 8 -10.50 3.20 -4.87
C ASN A 8 -9.94 2.43 -6.08
N SER A 9 -10.51 2.70 -7.26
CA SER A 9 -10.09 2.11 -8.53
C SER A 9 -8.67 2.53 -8.92
N SER A 10 -8.32 3.81 -8.75
CA SER A 10 -6.99 4.32 -9.07
C SER A 10 -5.90 3.59 -8.27
N TYR A 11 -6.11 3.40 -6.97
CA TYR A 11 -5.17 2.65 -6.13
C TYR A 11 -5.03 1.18 -6.53
N LYS A 12 -6.09 0.54 -7.03
CA LYS A 12 -6.01 -0.83 -7.56
C LYS A 12 -5.15 -0.89 -8.82
N VAL A 13 -5.31 0.08 -9.73
CA VAL A 13 -4.50 0.17 -10.96
C VAL A 13 -3.04 0.36 -10.61
N ILE A 14 -2.73 1.34 -9.75
CA ILE A 14 -1.34 1.60 -9.30
C ILE A 14 -0.72 0.36 -8.65
N LEU A 15 -1.49 -0.39 -7.85
CA LEU A 15 -1.01 -1.62 -7.22
C LEU A 15 -0.65 -2.70 -8.24
N GLN A 16 -1.46 -2.83 -9.28
CA GLN A 16 -1.25 -3.78 -10.36
C GLN A 16 -0.03 -3.39 -11.19
N ASP A 17 0.08 -2.12 -11.58
CA ASP A 17 1.21 -1.59 -12.34
C ASP A 17 2.52 -1.75 -11.55
N PHE A 18 2.50 -1.47 -10.25
CA PHE A 18 3.66 -1.67 -9.37
C PHE A 18 4.11 -3.13 -9.32
N LYS A 19 3.16 -4.07 -9.22
CA LYS A 19 3.48 -5.51 -9.24
C LYS A 19 4.11 -5.91 -10.58
N GLN A 20 3.53 -5.49 -11.70
CA GLN A 20 4.06 -5.79 -13.04
C GLN A 20 5.44 -5.19 -13.23
N TRP A 21 5.68 -3.98 -12.72
CA TRP A 21 6.98 -3.34 -12.81
C TRP A 21 8.06 -4.10 -12.03
N LEU A 22 7.75 -4.60 -10.83
CA LEU A 22 8.68 -5.45 -10.07
C LEU A 22 9.00 -6.76 -10.81
N ASP A 23 8.00 -7.35 -11.47
CA ASP A 23 8.17 -8.56 -12.27
C ASP A 23 9.09 -8.33 -13.48
N ILE A 24 8.86 -7.24 -14.22
CA ILE A 24 9.68 -6.82 -15.38
C ILE A 24 11.14 -6.55 -14.96
N LEU A 25 11.35 -5.97 -13.77
CA LEU A 25 12.70 -5.71 -13.24
C LEU A 25 13.42 -6.98 -12.76
N GLY A 26 12.75 -8.13 -12.75
CA GLY A 26 13.34 -9.41 -12.34
C GLY A 26 13.53 -9.53 -10.83
N PHE A 27 12.71 -8.85 -10.02
CA PHE A 27 12.72 -9.07 -8.58
C PHE A 27 12.24 -10.50 -8.24
N ALA A 28 12.73 -11.03 -7.12
CA ALA A 28 12.30 -12.34 -6.64
C ALA A 28 10.76 -12.41 -6.48
N GLU A 29 10.17 -13.57 -6.75
CA GLU A 29 8.71 -13.78 -6.65
C GLU A 29 8.16 -13.40 -5.27
N THR A 30 8.93 -13.67 -4.20
CA THR A 30 8.59 -13.28 -2.83
C THR A 30 8.48 -11.77 -2.68
N THR A 31 9.34 -11.00 -3.34
CA THR A 31 9.32 -9.53 -3.35
C THR A 31 8.14 -9.01 -4.19
N VAL A 32 7.93 -9.57 -5.39
CA VAL A 32 6.79 -9.25 -6.26
C VAL A 32 5.45 -9.53 -5.56
N TYR A 33 5.42 -10.53 -4.67
CA TYR A 33 4.24 -10.84 -3.87
C TYR A 33 4.11 -9.95 -2.62
N ASN A 34 5.18 -9.75 -1.85
CA ASN A 34 5.11 -9.08 -0.55
C ASN A 34 5.04 -7.54 -0.67
N LEU A 35 5.80 -6.92 -1.57
CA LEU A 35 5.85 -5.46 -1.67
C LEU A 35 4.49 -4.84 -2.06
N PRO A 36 3.74 -5.38 -3.04
CA PRO A 36 2.39 -4.89 -3.31
C PRO A 36 1.47 -5.08 -2.09
N ASN A 37 1.63 -6.14 -1.29
CA ASN A 37 0.82 -6.29 -0.07
C ASN A 37 1.09 -5.18 0.97
N HIS A 38 2.33 -4.74 1.11
CA HIS A 38 2.66 -3.58 1.96
C HIS A 38 2.10 -2.28 1.41
N LEU A 39 2.18 -2.07 0.09
CA LEU A 39 1.62 -0.90 -0.56
C LEU A 39 0.08 -0.86 -0.45
N LYS A 40 -0.57 -2.03 -0.55
CA LYS A 40 -2.02 -2.19 -0.37
C LYS A 40 -2.46 -1.77 1.03
N GLU A 41 -1.71 -2.13 2.08
CA GLU A 41 -1.99 -1.67 3.44
C GLU A 41 -1.88 -0.15 3.56
N PHE A 42 -0.84 0.45 2.95
CA PHE A 42 -0.68 1.89 2.94
C PHE A 42 -1.85 2.60 2.25
N PHE A 43 -2.27 2.12 1.08
CA PHE A 43 -3.43 2.68 0.39
C PHE A 43 -4.72 2.54 1.20
N HIS A 44 -4.93 1.40 1.87
CA HIS A 44 -6.07 1.21 2.75
C HIS A 44 -6.06 2.20 3.92
N TYR A 45 -4.88 2.45 4.51
CA TYR A 45 -4.71 3.49 5.54
C TYR A 45 -5.06 4.89 5.01
N LEU A 46 -4.59 5.25 3.81
CA LEU A 46 -4.91 6.53 3.19
C LEU A 46 -6.42 6.68 2.91
N GLU A 47 -7.09 5.64 2.41
CA GLU A 47 -8.55 5.64 2.21
C GLU A 47 -9.30 5.91 3.52
N SER A 48 -8.85 5.31 4.64
CA SER A 48 -9.43 5.55 5.97
C SER A 48 -9.31 7.02 6.42
N LYS A 49 -8.33 7.74 5.88
CA LYS A 49 -8.09 9.18 6.11
C LYS A 49 -8.72 10.06 5.04
N ARG A 50 -9.57 9.50 4.16
CA ARG A 50 -10.23 10.19 3.02
C ARG A 50 -9.23 10.73 1.98
N ILE A 51 -8.01 10.18 1.94
CA ILE A 51 -7.01 10.53 0.93
C ILE A 51 -7.13 9.50 -0.20
N ASN A 52 -7.79 9.91 -1.28
CA ASN A 52 -8.13 9.02 -2.39
C ASN A 52 -7.32 9.31 -3.67
N GLU A 53 -6.42 10.27 -3.66
CA GLU A 53 -5.66 10.64 -4.85
C GLU A 53 -4.18 10.81 -4.50
N LEU A 54 -3.31 10.35 -5.39
CA LEU A 54 -1.86 10.37 -5.18
C LEU A 54 -1.33 11.78 -4.94
N HIS A 55 -1.87 12.78 -5.63
CA HIS A 55 -1.42 14.18 -5.50
C HIS A 55 -1.76 14.79 -4.13
N HIS A 56 -2.71 14.19 -3.39
CA HIS A 56 -3.04 14.60 -2.03
C HIS A 56 -2.11 13.96 -0.99
N ILE A 57 -1.25 13.03 -1.38
CA ILE A 57 -0.28 12.41 -0.47
C ILE A 57 0.82 13.44 -0.15
N ARG A 58 1.06 13.64 1.14
CA ARG A 58 2.07 14.54 1.68
C ARG A 58 3.02 13.74 2.55
N ILE A 59 4.22 14.28 2.78
CA ILE A 59 5.23 13.67 3.65
C ILE A 59 4.64 13.32 5.03
N ASN A 60 3.79 14.19 5.58
CA ASN A 60 3.13 13.95 6.86
C ASN A 60 2.27 12.67 6.87
N HIS A 61 1.62 12.32 5.76
CA HIS A 61 0.82 11.09 5.67
C HIS A 61 1.71 9.84 5.74
N ILE A 62 2.89 9.91 5.14
CA ILE A 62 3.91 8.85 5.18
C ILE A 62 4.43 8.70 6.62
N THR A 63 4.85 9.79 7.26
CA THR A 63 5.33 9.77 8.65
C THR A 63 4.26 9.25 9.62
N ASN A 64 3.01 9.68 9.44
CA ASN A 64 1.88 9.20 10.24
C ASN A 64 1.62 7.71 10.05
N TYR A 65 1.76 7.21 8.82
CA TYR A 65 1.66 5.78 8.54
C TYR A 65 2.78 4.99 9.22
N TYR A 66 4.04 5.45 9.16
CA TYR A 66 5.13 4.82 9.91
C TYR A 66 4.87 4.78 11.41
N ASN A 67 4.34 5.87 11.99
CA ASN A 67 3.96 5.90 13.39
C ASN A 67 2.80 4.95 13.71
N HIS A 68 1.86 4.78 12.78
CA HIS A 68 0.79 3.79 12.89
C HIS A 68 1.35 2.36 12.86
N LEU A 69 2.26 2.05 11.94
CA LEU A 69 2.93 0.74 11.86
C LEU A 69 3.67 0.36 13.14
N LYS A 70 4.31 1.32 13.81
CA LYS A 70 5.00 1.09 15.09
C LYS A 70 4.04 0.75 16.23
N ARG A 71 2.79 1.24 16.17
CA ARG A 71 1.79 1.11 17.25
C ARG A 71 0.76 0.02 16.95
N ARG A 72 0.74 -0.54 15.74
CA ARG A 72 -0.25 -1.56 15.38
C ARG A 72 0.01 -2.83 16.19
N PRO A 73 -1.01 -3.43 16.81
CA PRO A 73 -0.85 -4.73 17.43
C PRO A 73 -0.57 -5.78 16.35
N ASN A 74 0.22 -6.80 16.68
CA ASN A 74 0.35 -7.98 15.82
C ASN A 74 -1.02 -8.64 15.74
N GLN A 75 -1.60 -8.68 14.54
CA GLN A 75 -2.80 -9.46 14.28
C GLN A 75 -2.36 -10.87 13.91
N THR A 76 -2.49 -11.79 14.86
CA THR A 76 -2.27 -13.23 14.71
C THR A 76 -3.41 -13.89 13.95
#